data_AF-A0A3D8VC77-F1
#
_entry.id   AF-A0A3D8VC77-F1
#
_cell.length_a   1.000
_cell.length_b   1.000
_cell.length_c   1.000
_cell.angle_alpha   90.00
_cell.angle_beta   90.00
_cell.angle_gamma   90.00
#
_symmetry.space_group_name_H-M   'P 1'
#
loop_
_entity.id
_entity.type
_entity.pdbx_description
1 polymer ?
#
loop_
_entity_poly.entity_id
_entity_poly.type
_entity_poly.pdbx_seq_one_letter_code
_entity_poly.pdbx_strand_id
1 'polypeptide(L)'
;MAEWLASPSMQSTAHGVLTTALFAPALGNGNTDAVQRQVDAALALAAEMAPDDVEIAWLEATRCPAEATACDAGGAIERLQRLEPDNAAVWLLAGDRTGRGDEAAFDRYLRRAAQASTYDTHFGVAERMLEAQMATLPLPARSREVDAYLRARAGFGPGPRLDDREVRLMLAAGQSWIDMPPFARLHDACRMPQPPGRIATCRSVLTRMADGNSAFPRMIATGLMTELADGTARPAWAERYRVTLWTVMGSPPTPGPELQRALFERGDYLAVEEWLRANGRRMPPDWLPKDPQQRDRILGQPVRPPG
;
A
#
# COMPACT_ATOMS: atom_id res chain seq x y z
N MET A 1 -10.71 -23.95 -6.68
CA MET A 1 -9.99 -23.00 -5.80
C MET A 1 -9.77 -23.58 -4.41
N ALA A 2 -10.80 -24.08 -3.70
CA ALA A 2 -10.62 -24.78 -2.42
C ALA A 2 -9.66 -25.99 -2.50
N GLU A 3 -9.74 -26.80 -3.56
CA GLU A 3 -8.80 -27.92 -3.78
C GLU A 3 -7.35 -27.48 -4.07
N TRP A 4 -7.15 -26.25 -4.59
CA TRP A 4 -5.80 -25.72 -4.84
C TRP A 4 -5.10 -25.33 -3.54
N LEU A 5 -5.86 -24.70 -2.64
CA LEU A 5 -5.39 -24.26 -1.33
C LEU A 5 -4.99 -25.42 -0.41
N ALA A 6 -5.56 -26.60 -0.65
CA ALA A 6 -5.24 -27.83 0.08
C ALA A 6 -4.07 -28.62 -0.55
N SER A 7 -3.43 -28.11 -1.61
CA SER A 7 -2.34 -28.85 -2.26
C SER A 7 -1.08 -28.90 -1.37
N PRO A 8 -0.37 -30.06 -1.29
CA PRO A 8 0.81 -30.21 -0.44
C PRO A 8 1.92 -29.20 -0.73
N SER A 9 2.05 -28.77 -1.99
CA SER A 9 3.03 -27.76 -2.42
C SER A 9 2.76 -26.37 -1.87
N MET A 10 1.50 -26.03 -1.56
CA MET A 10 1.15 -24.76 -0.91
C MET A 10 1.53 -24.77 0.58
N GLN A 11 1.61 -25.94 1.21
CA GLN A 11 1.82 -26.02 2.66
C GLN A 11 3.29 -26.21 3.05
N SER A 12 4.20 -26.37 2.07
CA SER A 12 5.61 -26.68 2.32
C SER A 12 6.54 -25.46 2.39
N THR A 13 6.05 -24.26 2.08
CA THR A 13 6.85 -23.02 2.13
C THR A 13 6.10 -21.92 2.89
N ALA A 14 6.84 -21.00 3.50
CA ALA A 14 6.27 -19.88 4.24
C ALA A 14 5.33 -19.03 3.36
N HIS A 15 5.79 -18.69 2.14
CA HIS A 15 5.01 -17.98 1.13
C HIS A 15 3.75 -18.74 0.70
N GLY A 16 3.82 -20.06 0.54
CA GLY A 16 2.68 -20.88 0.14
C GLY A 16 1.57 -20.92 1.21
N VAL A 17 1.97 -21.09 2.47
CA VAL A 17 1.05 -21.09 3.63
C VAL A 17 0.33 -19.74 3.71
N LEU A 18 1.08 -18.65 3.62
CA LEU A 18 0.53 -17.30 3.69
C LEU A 18 -0.41 -17.02 2.52
N THR A 19 -0.02 -17.38 1.30
CA THR A 19 -0.85 -17.15 0.11
C THR A 19 -2.23 -17.80 0.22
N THR A 20 -2.31 -19.00 0.78
CA THR A 20 -3.59 -19.69 1.00
C THR A 20 -4.51 -18.90 1.91
N ALA A 21 -3.98 -18.33 2.98
CA ALA A 21 -4.73 -17.49 3.91
C ALA A 21 -5.19 -16.19 3.26
N LEU A 22 -4.33 -15.52 2.50
CA LEU A 22 -4.67 -14.25 1.83
C LEU A 22 -5.84 -14.40 0.84
N PHE A 23 -6.08 -15.62 0.34
CA PHE A 23 -7.23 -15.94 -0.52
C PHE A 23 -8.52 -16.28 0.22
N ALA A 24 -8.46 -16.57 1.52
CA ALA A 24 -9.62 -17.01 2.30
C ALA A 24 -10.81 -16.01 2.27
N PRO A 25 -10.61 -14.68 2.31
CA PRO A 25 -11.72 -13.72 2.19
C PRO A 25 -12.47 -13.78 0.86
N ALA A 26 -11.76 -14.06 -0.24
CA ALA A 26 -12.37 -14.22 -1.56
C ALA A 26 -13.16 -15.53 -1.72
N LEU A 27 -12.93 -16.48 -0.80
CA LEU A 27 -13.53 -17.82 -0.81
C LEU A 27 -14.58 -18.03 0.29
N GLY A 28 -14.60 -17.16 1.28
CA GLY A 28 -15.49 -17.27 2.43
C GLY A 28 -16.96 -17.02 2.08
N ASN A 29 -17.83 -17.82 2.67
CA ASN A 29 -19.29 -17.78 2.48
C ASN A 29 -19.96 -16.64 3.28
N GLY A 30 -19.20 -15.60 3.66
CA GLY A 30 -19.65 -14.52 4.55
C GLY A 30 -19.30 -14.69 6.05
N ASN A 31 -18.57 -15.74 6.45
CA ASN A 31 -18.08 -15.87 7.83
C ASN A 31 -16.67 -15.24 7.98
N THR A 32 -16.65 -13.95 8.27
CA THR A 32 -15.43 -13.13 8.36
C THR A 32 -14.49 -13.56 9.48
N ASP A 33 -15.02 -14.00 10.62
CA ASP A 33 -14.20 -14.32 11.79
C ASP A 33 -13.44 -15.64 11.60
N ALA A 34 -14.07 -16.62 10.95
CA ALA A 34 -13.41 -17.88 10.62
C ALA A 34 -12.28 -17.67 9.61
N VAL A 35 -12.53 -16.82 8.60
CA VAL A 35 -11.52 -16.41 7.62
C VAL A 35 -10.37 -15.68 8.32
N GLN A 36 -10.66 -14.73 9.22
CA GLN A 36 -9.62 -14.00 9.94
C GLN A 36 -8.73 -14.93 10.77
N ARG A 37 -9.32 -15.87 11.52
CA ARG A 37 -8.53 -16.85 12.30
C ARG A 37 -7.61 -17.71 11.42
N GLN A 38 -8.03 -18.05 10.21
CA GLN A 38 -7.19 -18.77 9.26
C GLN A 38 -6.03 -17.91 8.76
N VAL A 39 -6.29 -16.61 8.51
CA VAL A 39 -5.25 -15.64 8.15
C VAL A 39 -4.23 -15.49 9.27
N ASP A 40 -4.69 -15.31 10.51
CA ASP A 40 -3.82 -15.15 11.68
C ASP A 40 -2.91 -16.37 11.88
N ALA A 41 -3.48 -17.58 11.82
CA ALA A 41 -2.70 -18.82 11.98
C ALA A 41 -1.67 -19.03 10.86
N ALA A 42 -2.00 -18.66 9.62
CA ALA A 42 -1.09 -18.77 8.50
C ALA A 42 0.05 -17.74 8.56
N LEU A 43 -0.23 -16.51 9.02
CA LEU A 43 0.79 -15.49 9.26
C LEU A 43 1.82 -15.96 10.28
N ALA A 44 1.36 -16.52 11.41
CA ALA A 44 2.27 -17.02 12.42
C ALA A 44 3.09 -18.22 11.94
N LEU A 45 2.48 -19.19 11.27
CA LEU A 45 3.22 -20.32 10.70
C LEU A 45 4.25 -19.85 9.66
N ALA A 46 3.88 -18.89 8.80
CA ALA A 46 4.82 -18.33 7.83
C ALA A 46 5.99 -17.61 8.51
N ALA A 47 5.72 -16.85 9.59
CA ALA A 47 6.75 -16.19 10.38
C ALA A 47 7.67 -17.18 11.11
N GLU A 48 7.16 -18.32 11.59
CA GLU A 48 7.98 -19.39 12.16
C GLU A 48 8.89 -20.06 11.12
N MET A 49 8.37 -20.28 9.90
CA MET A 49 9.10 -20.91 8.81
C MET A 49 10.18 -20.01 8.20
N ALA A 50 9.99 -18.69 8.25
CA ALA A 50 10.88 -17.71 7.65
C ALA A 50 10.97 -16.43 8.51
N PRO A 51 11.62 -16.49 9.68
CA PRO A 51 11.60 -15.41 10.67
C PRO A 51 12.30 -14.12 10.23
N ASP A 52 13.25 -14.23 9.30
CA ASP A 52 14.02 -13.09 8.76
C ASP A 52 13.47 -12.57 7.42
N ASP A 53 12.30 -13.07 6.99
CA ASP A 53 11.64 -12.60 5.78
C ASP A 53 10.89 -11.29 6.03
N VAL A 54 11.36 -10.22 5.42
CA VAL A 54 10.82 -8.85 5.55
C VAL A 54 9.38 -8.77 5.06
N GLU A 55 9.06 -9.44 3.95
CA GLU A 55 7.74 -9.40 3.33
C GLU A 55 6.69 -10.06 4.24
N ILE A 56 7.05 -11.20 4.85
CA ILE A 56 6.21 -11.89 5.82
C ILE A 56 6.05 -11.07 7.10
N ALA A 57 7.14 -10.49 7.62
CA ALA A 57 7.07 -9.64 8.80
C ALA A 57 6.21 -8.39 8.55
N TRP A 58 6.27 -7.81 7.35
CA TRP A 58 5.40 -6.69 6.95
C TRP A 58 3.93 -7.07 6.92
N LEU A 59 3.59 -8.21 6.30
CA LEU A 59 2.22 -8.70 6.23
C LEU A 59 1.68 -9.06 7.61
N GLU A 60 2.49 -9.67 8.49
CA GLU A 60 2.07 -9.93 9.87
C GLU A 60 1.84 -8.62 10.63
N ALA A 61 2.74 -7.65 10.53
CA ALA A 61 2.62 -6.38 11.24
C ALA A 61 1.39 -5.55 10.79
N THR A 62 0.96 -5.67 9.53
CA THR A 62 -0.15 -4.89 8.96
C THR A 62 -1.49 -5.62 9.02
N ARG A 63 -1.51 -6.96 8.82
CA ARG A 63 -2.76 -7.74 8.81
C ARG A 63 -3.12 -8.36 10.14
N CYS A 64 -2.16 -8.59 11.04
CA CYS A 64 -2.45 -9.18 12.33
C CYS A 64 -3.22 -8.17 13.23
N PRO A 65 -4.45 -8.50 13.67
CA PRO A 65 -5.18 -7.68 14.63
C PRO A 65 -4.39 -7.52 15.93
N ALA A 66 -4.51 -6.36 16.58
CA ALA A 66 -3.80 -6.11 17.84
C ALA A 66 -4.18 -7.10 18.97
N GLU A 67 -5.39 -7.66 18.92
CA GLU A 67 -5.94 -8.58 19.92
C GLU A 67 -5.89 -10.04 19.47
N ALA A 68 -5.25 -10.34 18.33
CA ALA A 68 -5.13 -11.71 17.86
C ALA A 68 -4.26 -12.54 18.81
N THR A 69 -4.67 -13.78 19.03
CA THR A 69 -3.91 -14.75 19.84
C THR A 69 -3.02 -15.64 18.98
N ALA A 70 -3.32 -15.73 17.69
CA ALA A 70 -2.66 -16.64 16.76
C ALA A 70 -1.47 -16.02 16.03
N CYS A 71 -1.37 -14.69 15.93
CA CYS A 71 -0.24 -13.97 15.30
C CYS A 71 0.26 -12.85 16.21
N ASP A 72 1.48 -12.37 15.98
CA ASP A 72 2.16 -11.38 16.82
C ASP A 72 2.59 -10.15 16.01
N ALA A 73 1.68 -9.18 15.88
CA ALA A 73 1.96 -7.90 15.23
C ALA A 73 3.11 -7.13 15.91
N GLY A 74 3.24 -7.24 17.23
CA GLY A 74 4.28 -6.53 18.01
C GLY A 74 5.66 -7.10 17.71
N GLY A 75 5.79 -8.42 17.81
CA GLY A 75 7.01 -9.14 17.44
C GLY A 75 7.37 -8.94 15.96
N ALA A 76 6.39 -8.91 15.06
CA ALA A 76 6.63 -8.61 13.64
C ALA A 76 7.22 -7.20 13.43
N ILE A 77 6.69 -6.19 14.12
CA ILE A 77 7.25 -4.82 14.10
C ILE A 77 8.68 -4.81 14.65
N GLU A 78 8.96 -5.51 15.75
CA GLU A 78 10.32 -5.61 16.29
C GLU A 78 11.29 -6.30 15.32
N ARG A 79 10.83 -7.30 14.56
CA ARG A 79 11.63 -7.93 13.49
C ARG A 79 11.91 -6.94 12.37
N LEU A 80 10.89 -6.22 11.88
CA LEU A 80 11.06 -5.19 10.86
C LEU A 80 12.03 -4.08 11.29
N GLN A 81 11.99 -3.65 12.56
CA GLN A 81 12.92 -2.63 13.07
C GLN A 81 14.38 -3.11 13.06
N ARG A 82 14.62 -4.42 13.15
CA ARG A 82 15.97 -5.01 13.04
C ARG A 82 16.39 -5.22 11.59
N LEU A 83 15.47 -5.70 10.75
CA LEU A 83 15.74 -6.02 9.34
C LEU A 83 15.83 -4.76 8.47
N GLU A 84 15.02 -3.74 8.77
CA GLU A 84 14.91 -2.50 8.01
C GLU A 84 14.99 -1.24 8.93
N PRO A 85 16.08 -1.05 9.68
CA PRO A 85 16.20 0.07 10.63
C PRO A 85 16.16 1.44 9.95
N ASP A 86 16.49 1.48 8.65
CA ASP A 86 16.54 2.69 7.84
C ASP A 86 15.25 2.98 7.06
N ASN A 87 14.18 2.18 7.25
CA ASN A 87 12.88 2.39 6.61
C ASN A 87 11.92 3.17 7.52
N ALA A 88 11.54 4.38 7.11
CA ALA A 88 10.63 5.24 7.86
C ALA A 88 9.24 4.60 8.09
N ALA A 89 8.76 3.79 7.15
CA ALA A 89 7.43 3.19 7.25
C ALA A 89 7.31 2.20 8.43
N VAL A 90 8.39 1.46 8.72
CA VAL A 90 8.48 0.53 9.87
C VAL A 90 8.32 1.28 11.19
N TRP A 91 8.99 2.42 11.33
CA TRP A 91 8.90 3.23 12.54
C TRP A 91 7.52 3.88 12.70
N LEU A 92 6.89 4.32 11.60
CA LEU A 92 5.53 4.85 11.64
C LEU A 92 4.50 3.77 12.02
N LEU A 93 4.68 2.54 11.52
CA LEU A 93 3.84 1.40 11.89
C LEU A 93 3.94 1.10 13.40
N ALA A 94 5.16 1.12 13.94
CA ALA A 94 5.38 0.98 15.39
C ALA A 94 4.72 2.11 16.19
N GLY A 95 4.81 3.34 15.69
CA GLY A 95 4.17 4.52 16.29
C GLY A 95 2.65 4.38 16.35
N ASP A 96 2.01 3.95 15.27
CA ASP A 96 0.55 3.82 15.22
C ASP A 96 0.02 2.77 16.21
N ARG A 97 0.77 1.69 16.44
CA ARG A 97 0.42 0.66 17.42
C ARG A 97 0.59 1.09 18.88
N THR A 98 1.26 2.20 19.17
CA THR A 98 1.27 2.70 20.56
C THR A 98 -0.12 3.16 20.96
N GLY A 99 -0.51 3.03 22.23
CA GLY A 99 -1.83 3.51 22.66
C GLY A 99 -1.98 5.02 22.41
N ARG A 100 -3.21 5.50 22.16
CA ARG A 100 -3.51 6.94 22.02
C ARG A 100 -3.10 7.79 23.23
N GLY A 101 -2.86 7.16 24.39
CA GLY A 101 -2.36 7.81 25.60
C GLY A 101 -0.83 7.90 25.72
N ASP A 102 -0.07 7.26 24.83
CA ASP A 102 1.40 7.23 24.88
C ASP A 102 2.04 8.10 23.78
N GLU A 103 1.80 9.41 23.88
CA GLU A 103 2.37 10.39 22.96
C GLU A 103 3.90 10.44 23.00
N ALA A 104 4.49 10.15 24.16
CA ALA A 104 5.94 10.10 24.31
C ALA A 104 6.54 8.94 23.51
N ALA A 105 5.89 7.78 23.46
CA ALA A 105 6.31 6.66 22.61
C ALA A 105 6.15 6.99 21.13
N PHE A 106 5.00 7.52 20.73
CA PHE A 106 4.79 7.94 19.35
C PHE A 106 5.85 8.94 18.88
N ASP A 107 6.18 9.95 19.70
CA ASP A 107 7.24 10.92 19.37
C ASP A 107 8.61 10.30 19.19
N ARG A 108 8.94 9.24 19.95
CA ARG A 108 10.20 8.51 19.75
C ARG A 108 10.22 7.84 18.38
N TYR A 109 9.12 7.18 18.00
CA TYR A 109 9.00 6.54 16.70
C TYR A 109 8.97 7.53 15.54
N LEU A 110 8.28 8.66 15.69
CA LEU A 110 8.26 9.73 14.70
C LEU A 110 9.66 10.30 14.46
N ARG A 111 10.48 10.47 15.53
CA ARG A 111 11.88 10.88 15.39
C ARG A 111 12.74 9.84 14.69
N ARG A 112 12.54 8.55 14.96
CA ARG A 112 13.23 7.46 14.25
C ARG A 112 12.86 7.46 12.76
N ALA A 113 11.57 7.59 12.45
CA ALA A 113 11.09 7.74 11.07
C ALA A 113 11.72 8.95 10.36
N ALA A 114 11.90 10.08 11.07
CA ALA A 114 12.54 11.26 10.49
C ALA A 114 14.04 11.08 10.18
N GLN A 115 14.71 10.19 10.91
CA GLN A 115 16.14 9.88 10.75
C GLN A 115 16.41 8.79 9.70
N ALA A 116 15.39 8.02 9.36
CA ALA A 116 15.44 6.95 8.36
C ALA A 116 15.83 7.47 6.97
N SER A 117 16.50 6.62 6.18
CA SER A 117 17.01 6.99 4.86
C SER A 117 16.05 6.63 3.72
N THR A 118 15.14 5.68 3.94
CA THR A 118 14.16 5.22 2.96
C THR A 118 12.73 5.31 3.50
N TYR A 119 11.76 5.20 2.60
CA TYR A 119 10.35 5.01 2.94
C TYR A 119 9.76 4.01 1.94
N ASP A 120 9.44 2.81 2.42
CA ASP A 120 8.81 1.76 1.61
C ASP A 120 7.73 1.08 2.44
N THR A 121 6.51 1.03 1.91
CA THR A 121 5.36 0.35 2.53
C THR A 121 5.19 -1.07 2.02
N HIS A 122 6.19 -1.61 1.32
CA HIS A 122 6.14 -2.93 0.67
C HIS A 122 4.89 -3.11 -0.18
N PHE A 123 4.49 -2.03 -0.88
CA PHE A 123 3.29 -2.05 -1.72
C PHE A 123 3.40 -3.16 -2.78
N GLY A 124 2.30 -3.87 -3.03
CA GLY A 124 2.28 -4.97 -3.99
C GLY A 124 2.82 -6.30 -3.47
N VAL A 125 3.33 -6.37 -2.23
CA VAL A 125 3.95 -7.60 -1.72
C VAL A 125 2.99 -8.79 -1.71
N ALA A 126 1.78 -8.61 -1.16
CA ALA A 126 0.77 -9.67 -1.15
C ALA A 126 0.43 -10.13 -2.58
N GLU A 127 0.31 -9.20 -3.54
CA GLU A 127 0.05 -9.56 -4.93
C GLU A 127 1.21 -10.26 -5.62
N ARG A 128 2.46 -9.86 -5.38
CA ARG A 128 3.63 -10.53 -5.95
C ARG A 128 3.74 -11.96 -5.43
N MET A 129 3.64 -12.12 -4.10
CA MET A 129 3.62 -13.44 -3.46
C MET A 129 2.53 -14.32 -4.07
N LEU A 130 1.36 -13.73 -4.26
CA LEU A 130 0.22 -14.44 -4.77
C LEU A 130 0.31 -14.79 -6.26
N GLU A 131 0.78 -13.88 -7.10
CA GLU A 131 1.02 -14.16 -8.52
C GLU A 131 2.05 -15.28 -8.69
N ALA A 132 3.17 -15.20 -7.94
CA ALA A 132 4.21 -16.22 -7.94
C ALA A 132 3.66 -17.59 -7.54
N GLN A 133 2.81 -17.64 -6.51
CA GLN A 133 2.21 -18.90 -6.08
C GLN A 133 1.21 -19.45 -7.10
N MET A 134 0.32 -18.61 -7.64
CA MET A 134 -0.62 -19.04 -8.68
C MET A 134 0.09 -19.49 -9.96
N ALA A 135 1.32 -19.01 -10.20
CA ALA A 135 2.13 -19.46 -11.32
C ALA A 135 2.42 -20.98 -11.29
N THR A 136 2.42 -21.57 -10.09
CA THR A 136 2.65 -23.00 -9.87
C THR A 136 1.40 -23.88 -10.06
N LEU A 137 0.22 -23.27 -10.19
CA LEU A 137 -1.06 -23.97 -10.24
C LEU A 137 -1.64 -23.97 -11.68
N PRO A 138 -2.13 -25.12 -12.18
CA PRO A 138 -2.74 -25.17 -13.51
C PRO A 138 -4.09 -24.48 -13.49
N LEU A 139 -4.31 -23.42 -14.28
CA LEU A 139 -5.62 -22.74 -14.33
C LEU A 139 -6.73 -23.67 -14.85
N PRO A 140 -7.96 -23.57 -14.31
CA PRO A 140 -9.07 -24.35 -14.83
C PRO A 140 -9.33 -23.96 -16.29
N ALA A 141 -9.77 -24.94 -17.08
CA ALA A 141 -10.25 -24.66 -18.43
C ALA A 141 -11.35 -23.59 -18.38
N ARG A 142 -11.17 -22.52 -19.15
CA ARG A 142 -12.09 -21.38 -19.23
C ARG A 142 -12.88 -21.46 -20.53
N SER A 143 -14.18 -21.20 -20.48
CA SER A 143 -14.98 -21.02 -21.70
C SER A 143 -14.72 -19.63 -22.30
N ARG A 144 -15.18 -19.41 -23.54
CA ARG A 144 -15.08 -18.11 -24.20
C ARG A 144 -15.82 -17.02 -23.43
N GLU A 145 -16.95 -17.37 -22.81
CA GLU A 145 -17.76 -16.47 -21.99
C GLU A 145 -17.01 -16.04 -20.73
N VAL A 146 -16.33 -16.98 -20.06
CA VAL A 146 -15.48 -16.68 -18.90
C VAL A 146 -14.33 -15.75 -19.30
N ASP A 147 -13.66 -16.01 -20.42
CA ASP A 147 -12.59 -15.13 -20.89
C ASP A 147 -13.12 -13.73 -21.25
N ALA A 148 -14.28 -13.64 -21.90
CA ALA A 148 -14.91 -12.37 -22.22
C ALA A 148 -15.27 -11.58 -20.96
N TYR A 149 -15.78 -12.25 -19.92
CA TYR A 149 -16.06 -11.66 -18.63
C TYR A 149 -14.79 -11.13 -17.96
N LEU A 150 -13.73 -11.95 -17.89
CA LEU A 150 -12.45 -11.53 -17.31
C LEU A 150 -11.88 -10.33 -18.07
N ARG A 151 -11.93 -10.34 -19.41
CA ARG A 151 -11.49 -9.19 -20.21
C ARG A 151 -12.25 -7.91 -19.88
N ALA A 152 -13.57 -7.98 -19.85
CA ALA A 152 -14.41 -6.83 -19.50
C ALA A 152 -14.11 -6.33 -18.08
N ARG A 153 -13.93 -7.24 -17.13
CA ARG A 153 -13.57 -6.91 -15.74
C ARG A 153 -12.19 -6.26 -15.62
N ALA A 154 -11.23 -6.63 -16.47
CA ALA A 154 -9.93 -5.97 -16.56
C ALA A 154 -9.94 -4.70 -17.46
N GLY A 155 -11.11 -4.24 -17.89
CA GLY A 155 -11.21 -3.04 -18.73
C GLY A 155 -10.69 -3.25 -20.15
N PHE A 156 -10.43 -4.50 -20.56
CA PHE A 156 -10.15 -4.80 -21.96
C PHE A 156 -11.45 -4.86 -22.76
N GLY A 157 -11.44 -4.22 -23.92
CA GLY A 157 -12.47 -4.43 -24.93
C GLY A 157 -12.44 -5.84 -25.52
N PRO A 158 -13.33 -6.11 -26.50
CA PRO A 158 -13.31 -7.34 -27.28
C PRO A 158 -11.89 -7.62 -27.83
N GLY A 159 -11.46 -8.88 -27.78
CA GLY A 159 -10.11 -9.24 -28.19
C GLY A 159 -9.80 -10.71 -27.96
N PRO A 160 -8.53 -11.11 -28.15
CA PRO A 160 -8.11 -12.50 -27.93
C PRO A 160 -8.28 -12.91 -26.47
N ARG A 161 -8.31 -14.22 -26.22
CA ARG A 161 -8.30 -14.78 -24.87
C ARG A 161 -7.09 -14.27 -24.09
N LEU A 162 -7.30 -13.96 -22.81
CA LEU A 162 -6.21 -13.64 -21.89
C LEU A 162 -5.33 -14.87 -21.70
N ASP A 163 -4.01 -14.67 -21.73
CA ASP A 163 -3.09 -15.72 -21.36
C ASP A 163 -3.19 -16.04 -19.87
N ASP A 164 -2.62 -17.18 -19.46
CA ASP A 164 -2.71 -17.64 -18.08
C ASP A 164 -2.00 -16.73 -17.09
N ARG A 165 -0.97 -16.00 -17.52
CA ARG A 165 -0.27 -15.04 -16.67
C ARG A 165 -1.13 -13.81 -16.44
N GLU A 166 -1.79 -13.29 -17.47
CA GLU A 166 -2.73 -12.16 -17.37
C GLU A 166 -3.88 -12.48 -16.41
N VAL A 167 -4.45 -13.68 -16.50
CA VAL A 167 -5.50 -14.12 -15.57
C VAL A 167 -4.99 -14.20 -14.13
N ARG A 168 -3.77 -14.68 -13.89
CA ARG A 168 -3.18 -14.72 -12.54
C ARG A 168 -2.95 -13.31 -11.98
N LEU A 169 -2.39 -12.39 -12.77
CA LEU A 169 -2.21 -11.00 -12.36
C LEU A 169 -3.54 -10.36 -11.95
N MET A 170 -4.60 -10.62 -12.71
CA MET A 170 -5.94 -10.13 -12.39
C MET A 170 -6.51 -10.70 -11.10
N LEU A 171 -6.30 -12.00 -10.85
CA LEU A 171 -6.77 -12.66 -9.63
C LEU A 171 -5.98 -12.20 -8.40
N ALA A 172 -4.71 -11.81 -8.59
CA ALA A 172 -3.89 -11.26 -7.52
C ALA A 172 -4.29 -9.82 -7.17
N ALA A 173 -4.73 -9.03 -8.15
CA ALA A 173 -4.98 -7.60 -7.98
C ALA A 173 -5.99 -7.27 -6.85
N GLY A 174 -5.66 -6.23 -6.08
CA GLY A 174 -6.55 -5.64 -5.08
C GLY A 174 -6.21 -5.96 -3.63
N GLN A 175 -5.12 -6.69 -3.37
CA GLN A 175 -4.65 -6.98 -2.01
C GLN A 175 -3.87 -5.82 -1.39
N SER A 176 -3.16 -5.03 -2.18
CA SER A 176 -2.20 -4.00 -1.75
C SER A 176 -2.82 -2.94 -0.85
N TRP A 177 -4.11 -2.63 -1.04
CA TRP A 177 -4.79 -1.63 -0.22
C TRP A 177 -4.99 -2.08 1.23
N ILE A 178 -5.02 -3.40 1.47
CA ILE A 178 -5.16 -3.99 2.81
C ILE A 178 -3.85 -3.87 3.59
N ASP A 179 -2.72 -3.87 2.88
CA ASP A 179 -1.36 -3.88 3.46
C ASP A 179 -0.82 -2.49 3.77
N MET A 180 -1.65 -1.46 3.55
CA MET A 180 -1.27 -0.08 3.82
C MET A 180 -1.27 0.19 5.32
N PRO A 181 -0.18 0.77 5.86
CA PRO A 181 -0.16 1.10 7.27
C PRO A 181 -1.19 2.20 7.55
N PRO A 182 -1.74 2.26 8.77
CA PRO A 182 -2.58 3.36 9.20
C PRO A 182 -1.80 4.68 9.23
N PHE A 183 -2.40 5.75 8.66
CA PHE A 183 -1.79 7.10 8.61
C PHE A 183 -2.48 8.11 9.51
N ALA A 184 -3.59 7.74 10.16
CA ALA A 184 -4.42 8.68 10.92
C ALA A 184 -3.60 9.38 12.01
N ARG A 185 -2.78 8.62 12.75
CA ARG A 185 -1.97 9.19 13.82
C ARG A 185 -0.89 10.12 13.32
N LEU A 186 -0.21 9.76 12.23
CA LEU A 186 0.76 10.66 11.59
C LEU A 186 0.08 11.95 11.12
N HIS A 187 -1.08 11.82 10.46
CA HIS A 187 -1.85 12.96 10.00
C HIS A 187 -2.20 13.90 11.16
N ASP A 188 -2.72 13.37 12.26
CA ASP A 188 -3.08 14.15 13.44
C ASP A 188 -1.87 14.81 14.10
N ALA A 189 -0.75 14.09 14.23
CA ALA A 189 0.47 14.59 14.83
C ALA A 189 1.16 15.69 14.00
N CYS A 190 0.96 15.67 12.69
CA CYS A 190 1.54 16.66 11.77
C CYS A 190 0.57 17.78 11.40
N ARG A 191 -0.69 17.72 11.85
CA ARG A 191 -1.66 18.80 11.67
C ARG A 191 -1.36 19.97 12.61
N MET A 192 -1.35 21.18 12.07
CA MET A 192 -1.13 22.40 12.84
C MET A 192 -2.29 22.73 13.80
N PRO A 193 -2.02 23.40 14.93
CA PRO A 193 -0.71 23.87 15.41
C PRO A 193 0.12 22.75 16.08
N GLN A 194 1.45 22.80 15.94
CA GLN A 194 2.39 21.90 16.62
C GLN A 194 3.64 22.65 17.11
N PRO A 195 4.36 22.14 18.12
CA PRO A 195 5.65 22.72 18.53
C PRO A 195 6.67 22.71 17.38
N PRO A 196 7.60 23.70 17.29
CA PRO A 196 8.57 23.78 16.20
C PRO A 196 9.39 22.50 15.97
N GLY A 197 9.77 21.81 17.05
CA GLY A 197 10.51 20.54 16.95
C GLY A 197 9.69 19.41 16.30
N ARG A 198 8.38 19.34 16.57
CA ARG A 198 7.49 18.36 15.93
C ARG A 198 7.21 18.72 14.47
N ILE A 199 7.06 20.01 14.15
CA ILE A 199 6.97 20.48 12.76
C ILE A 199 8.20 20.05 11.96
N ALA A 200 9.40 20.28 12.48
CA ALA A 200 10.64 19.87 11.81
C ALA A 200 10.69 18.35 11.58
N THR A 201 10.31 17.56 12.60
CA THR A 201 10.26 16.09 12.52
C THR A 201 9.24 15.64 11.45
N CYS A 202 8.04 16.21 11.45
CA CYS A 202 7.01 15.95 10.44
C CYS A 202 7.49 16.29 9.04
N ARG A 203 8.13 17.45 8.83
CA ARG A 203 8.68 17.82 7.51
C ARG A 203 9.69 16.79 7.00
N SER A 204 10.56 16.28 7.87
CA SER A 204 11.52 15.23 7.50
C SER A 204 10.81 13.94 7.07
N VAL A 205 9.86 13.44 7.87
CA VAL A 205 9.09 12.22 7.56
C VAL A 205 8.31 12.38 6.25
N LEU A 206 7.55 13.47 6.12
CA LEU A 206 6.72 13.72 4.94
C LEU A 206 7.56 13.91 3.68
N THR A 207 8.78 14.44 3.79
CA THR A 207 9.70 14.49 2.65
C THR A 207 10.05 13.08 2.16
N ARG A 208 10.40 12.15 3.06
CA ARG A 208 10.69 10.75 2.69
C ARG A 208 9.47 10.06 2.08
N MET A 209 8.30 10.25 2.69
CA MET A 209 7.04 9.71 2.16
C MET A 209 6.72 10.24 0.75
N ALA A 210 6.98 11.52 0.51
CA ALA A 210 6.77 12.12 -0.81
C ALA A 210 7.74 11.55 -1.86
N ASP A 211 8.92 11.05 -1.45
CA ASP A 211 9.92 10.41 -2.30
C ASP A 211 9.69 8.90 -2.50
N GLY A 212 8.88 8.24 -1.65
CA GLY A 212 8.60 6.80 -1.71
C GLY A 212 7.94 6.33 -3.00
N ASN A 213 7.67 5.04 -3.19
CA ASN A 213 7.08 4.52 -4.44
C ASN A 213 5.54 4.47 -4.46
N SER A 214 4.91 4.74 -3.31
CA SER A 214 3.48 4.51 -3.09
C SER A 214 2.65 5.80 -3.22
N ALA A 215 1.56 5.75 -3.99
CA ALA A 215 0.76 6.90 -4.37
C ALA A 215 0.02 7.52 -3.20
N PHE A 216 -0.59 6.69 -2.35
CA PHE A 216 -1.37 7.16 -1.22
C PHE A 216 -0.51 7.87 -0.15
N PRO A 217 0.63 7.31 0.30
CA PRO A 217 1.57 8.02 1.18
C PRO A 217 2.08 9.32 0.56
N ARG A 218 2.42 9.31 -0.74
CA ARG A 218 2.85 10.52 -1.45
C ARG A 218 1.78 11.61 -1.42
N MET A 219 0.51 11.24 -1.65
CA MET A 219 -0.62 12.17 -1.63
C MET A 219 -0.81 12.78 -0.25
N ILE A 220 -0.77 11.98 0.81
CA ILE A 220 -0.83 12.47 2.21
C ILE A 220 0.33 13.42 2.48
N ALA A 221 1.54 12.99 2.13
CA ALA A 221 2.76 13.72 2.43
C ALA A 221 2.83 15.08 1.75
N THR A 222 2.64 15.10 0.43
CA THR A 222 2.64 16.34 -0.35
C THR A 222 1.49 17.26 0.04
N GLY A 223 0.32 16.71 0.38
CA GLY A 223 -0.82 17.47 0.90
C GLY A 223 -0.50 18.18 2.22
N LEU A 224 0.00 17.46 3.22
CA LEU A 224 0.40 18.03 4.52
C LEU A 224 1.54 19.04 4.38
N MET A 225 2.49 18.79 3.47
CA MET A 225 3.59 19.71 3.22
C MET A 225 3.16 21.05 2.61
N THR A 226 1.99 21.13 1.94
CA THR A 226 1.45 22.44 1.50
C THR A 226 1.08 23.37 2.66
N GLU A 227 0.77 22.80 3.82
CA GLU A 227 0.42 23.54 5.04
C GLU A 227 1.65 23.74 5.93
N LEU A 228 2.52 22.71 6.00
CA LEU A 228 3.70 22.72 6.86
C LEU A 228 4.90 23.44 6.25
N ALA A 229 5.01 23.61 4.94
CA ALA A 229 6.17 24.28 4.34
C ALA A 229 6.19 25.79 4.64
N ASP A 230 7.39 26.32 4.92
CA ASP A 230 7.57 27.76 5.10
C ASP A 230 7.36 28.52 3.77
N GLY A 231 7.12 29.83 3.85
CA GLY A 231 6.62 30.65 2.74
C GLY A 231 7.40 30.53 1.42
N THR A 232 8.73 30.37 1.45
CA THR A 232 9.54 30.21 0.24
C THR A 232 9.50 28.80 -0.35
N ALA A 233 9.27 27.78 0.46
CA ALA A 233 9.19 26.38 0.02
C ALA A 233 7.76 25.96 -0.36
N ARG A 234 6.75 26.68 0.14
CA ARG A 234 5.33 26.37 -0.09
C ARG A 234 4.95 26.23 -1.57
N PRO A 235 5.36 27.11 -2.51
CA PRO A 235 5.01 26.96 -3.93
C PRO A 235 5.54 25.65 -4.54
N ALA A 236 6.75 25.23 -4.18
CA ALA A 236 7.33 23.97 -4.67
C ALA A 236 6.55 22.76 -4.15
N TRP A 237 6.12 22.78 -2.88
CA TRP A 237 5.28 21.72 -2.32
C TRP A 237 3.86 21.70 -2.89
N ALA A 238 3.28 22.87 -3.16
CA ALA A 238 1.99 22.97 -3.85
C ALA A 238 2.05 22.38 -5.25
N GLU A 239 3.12 22.65 -6.01
CA GLU A 239 3.33 22.04 -7.32
C GLU A 239 3.53 20.53 -7.22
N ARG A 240 4.33 20.07 -6.25
CA ARG A 240 4.54 18.64 -6.02
C ARG A 240 3.23 17.91 -5.67
N TYR A 241 2.37 18.53 -4.87
CA TYR A 241 1.04 18.01 -4.56
C TYR A 241 0.14 17.96 -5.80
N ARG A 242 0.15 19.01 -6.64
CA ARG A 242 -0.59 19.05 -7.90
C ARG A 242 -0.16 17.93 -8.85
N VAL A 243 1.14 17.75 -9.07
CA VAL A 243 1.71 16.66 -9.88
C VAL A 243 1.30 15.30 -9.31
N THR A 244 1.37 15.14 -7.98
CA THR A 244 1.00 13.89 -7.32
C THR A 244 -0.47 13.55 -7.57
N LEU A 245 -1.37 14.50 -7.34
CA LEU A 245 -2.81 14.32 -7.57
C LEU A 245 -3.13 14.01 -9.03
N TRP A 246 -2.52 14.72 -9.98
CA TRP A 246 -2.72 14.45 -11.40
C TRP A 246 -2.27 13.05 -11.78
N THR A 247 -1.12 12.61 -11.27
CA THR A 247 -0.58 11.27 -11.52
C THR A 247 -1.55 10.21 -11.01
N VAL A 248 -1.98 10.31 -9.76
CA VAL A 248 -2.91 9.35 -9.13
C VAL A 248 -4.25 9.31 -9.85
N MET A 249 -4.84 10.47 -10.18
CA MET A 249 -6.12 10.54 -10.91
C MET A 249 -6.00 10.19 -12.39
N GLY A 250 -4.79 10.22 -12.94
CA GLY A 250 -4.51 9.84 -14.33
C GLY A 250 -4.47 8.33 -14.54
N SER A 251 -4.38 7.54 -13.46
CA SER A 251 -4.43 6.09 -13.53
C SER A 251 -5.75 5.61 -14.15
N PRO A 252 -5.74 4.64 -15.08
CA PRO A 252 -6.96 4.05 -15.57
C PRO A 252 -7.72 3.36 -14.42
N PRO A 253 -9.06 3.42 -14.40
CA PRO A 253 -9.87 2.77 -13.37
C PRO A 253 -9.67 1.25 -13.35
N THR A 254 -9.22 0.69 -14.47
CA THR A 254 -8.83 -0.71 -14.56
C THR A 254 -7.51 -0.81 -15.34
N PRO A 255 -6.38 -1.02 -14.66
CA PRO A 255 -5.09 -1.13 -15.33
C PRO A 255 -5.03 -2.41 -16.17
N GLY A 256 -4.45 -2.28 -17.37
CA GLY A 256 -4.09 -3.44 -18.19
C GLY A 256 -2.99 -4.28 -17.54
N PRO A 257 -2.62 -5.47 -18.07
CA PRO A 257 -1.77 -6.41 -17.35
C PRO A 257 -0.33 -5.91 -17.26
N GLU A 258 0.11 -5.14 -18.26
CA GLU A 258 1.41 -4.47 -18.27
C GLU A 258 1.51 -3.43 -17.16
N LEU A 259 0.52 -2.54 -17.05
CA LEU A 259 0.47 -1.57 -15.97
C LEU A 259 0.34 -2.28 -14.62
N GLN A 260 -0.55 -3.27 -14.50
CA GLN A 260 -0.76 -4.02 -13.26
C GLN A 260 0.54 -4.66 -12.74
N ARG A 261 1.33 -5.25 -13.65
CA ARG A 261 2.65 -5.79 -13.30
C ARG A 261 3.60 -4.69 -12.82
N ALA A 262 3.65 -3.57 -13.54
CA ALA A 262 4.48 -2.44 -13.13
C ALA A 262 4.09 -1.90 -11.74
N LEU A 263 2.78 -1.84 -11.42
CA LEU A 263 2.30 -1.45 -10.09
C LEU A 263 2.89 -2.36 -8.99
N PHE A 264 2.91 -3.68 -9.23
CA PHE A 264 3.44 -4.66 -8.26
C PHE A 264 4.96 -4.62 -8.12
N GLU A 265 5.69 -4.38 -9.22
CA GLU A 265 7.15 -4.43 -9.24
C GLU A 265 7.79 -3.11 -8.80
N ARG A 266 7.17 -1.96 -9.10
CA ARG A 266 7.79 -0.63 -8.95
C ARG A 266 7.08 0.25 -7.93
N GLY A 267 5.93 -0.17 -7.42
CA GLY A 267 5.01 0.68 -6.67
C GLY A 267 4.04 1.43 -7.59
N ASP A 268 2.86 1.72 -7.07
CA ASP A 268 1.75 2.26 -7.85
C ASP A 268 2.02 3.67 -8.41
N TYR A 269 2.73 4.54 -7.69
CA TYR A 269 2.99 5.89 -8.16
C TYR A 269 3.93 5.90 -9.38
N LEU A 270 5.09 5.25 -9.24
CA LEU A 270 6.14 5.28 -10.29
C LEU A 270 5.66 4.57 -11.56
N ALA A 271 4.93 3.47 -11.40
CA ALA A 271 4.34 2.75 -12.53
C ALA A 271 3.29 3.58 -13.28
N VAL A 272 2.43 4.32 -12.57
CA VAL A 272 1.44 5.20 -13.20
C VAL A 272 2.11 6.39 -13.89
N GLU A 273 3.11 7.01 -13.26
CA GLU A 273 3.87 8.12 -13.87
C GLU A 273 4.51 7.69 -15.20
N GLU A 274 5.17 6.55 -15.22
CA GLU A 274 5.78 5.99 -16.42
C GLU A 274 4.75 5.64 -17.48
N TRP A 275 3.63 5.04 -17.09
CA TRP A 275 2.54 4.72 -18.01
C TRP A 275 1.93 5.97 -18.64
N LEU A 276 1.69 7.02 -17.86
CA LEU A 276 1.19 8.30 -18.36
C LEU A 276 2.16 8.86 -19.42
N ARG A 277 3.46 8.88 -19.13
CA ARG A 277 4.51 9.33 -20.05
C ARG A 277 4.55 8.47 -21.32
N ALA A 278 4.52 7.15 -21.20
CA ALA A 278 4.55 6.22 -22.34
C ALA A 278 3.33 6.36 -23.26
N ASN A 279 2.18 6.75 -22.70
CA ASN A 279 0.93 6.97 -23.43
C ASN A 279 0.72 8.42 -23.87
N GLY A 280 1.78 9.25 -23.86
CA GLY A 280 1.72 10.65 -24.29
C GLY A 280 0.81 11.54 -23.44
N ARG A 281 0.42 11.09 -22.25
CA ARG A 281 -0.38 11.87 -21.31
C ARG A 281 0.54 12.88 -20.62
N ARG A 282 0.21 14.16 -20.70
CA ARG A 282 0.92 15.24 -20.02
C ARG A 282 -0.08 16.04 -19.21
N MET A 283 0.34 16.48 -18.02
CA MET A 283 -0.48 17.37 -17.19
C MET A 283 -0.56 18.74 -17.88
N PRO A 284 -1.77 19.27 -18.14
CA PRO A 284 -1.91 20.65 -18.58
C PRO A 284 -1.28 21.63 -17.58
N PRO A 285 -0.63 22.72 -18.02
CA PRO A 285 0.02 23.68 -17.12
C PRO A 285 -0.92 24.28 -16.07
N ASP A 286 -2.18 24.49 -16.44
CA ASP A 286 -3.25 25.07 -15.64
C ASP A 286 -4.17 24.02 -14.99
N TRP A 287 -3.81 22.73 -15.07
CA TRP A 287 -4.62 21.67 -14.50
C TRP A 287 -4.74 21.82 -12.98
N LEU A 288 -5.97 21.69 -12.49
CA LEU A 288 -6.32 21.66 -11.07
C LEU A 288 -7.31 20.51 -10.79
N PRO A 289 -7.29 19.92 -9.59
CA PRO A 289 -8.25 18.90 -9.19
C PRO A 289 -9.68 19.47 -9.16
N LYS A 290 -10.66 18.58 -9.33
CA LYS A 290 -12.09 18.93 -9.22
C LYS A 290 -12.50 19.23 -7.78
N ASP A 291 -11.88 18.53 -6.82
CA ASP A 291 -12.12 18.73 -5.39
C ASP A 291 -11.71 20.16 -4.96
N PRO A 292 -12.63 20.94 -4.36
CA PRO A 292 -12.33 22.31 -3.94
C PRO A 292 -11.25 22.42 -2.87
N GLN A 293 -11.18 21.48 -1.91
CA GLN A 293 -10.18 21.53 -0.84
C GLN A 293 -8.77 21.29 -1.41
N GLN A 294 -8.64 20.33 -2.32
CA GLN A 294 -7.39 20.07 -3.02
C GLN A 294 -6.96 21.29 -3.85
N ARG A 295 -7.91 21.94 -4.54
CA ARG A 295 -7.66 23.15 -5.33
C ARG A 295 -7.21 24.31 -4.44
N ASP A 296 -7.94 24.57 -3.35
CA ASP A 296 -7.64 25.66 -2.43
C ASP A 296 -6.22 25.47 -1.83
N ARG A 297 -5.82 24.23 -1.49
CA ARG A 297 -4.45 23.91 -1.06
C ARG A 297 -3.39 24.28 -2.10
N ILE A 298 -3.58 23.87 -3.36
CA ILE A 298 -2.64 24.15 -4.46
C ILE A 298 -2.51 25.66 -4.69
N LEU A 299 -3.64 26.38 -4.64
CA LEU A 299 -3.69 27.83 -4.83
C LEU A 299 -3.25 28.64 -3.60
N GLY A 300 -2.91 27.98 -2.50
CA GLY A 300 -2.54 28.64 -1.24
C GLY A 300 -3.72 29.35 -0.55
N GLN A 301 -4.95 29.03 -0.92
CA GLN A 301 -6.17 29.59 -0.34
C GLN A 301 -6.50 28.87 0.99
N PRO A 302 -7.25 29.53 1.90
CA PRO A 302 -7.75 28.87 3.10
C PRO A 302 -8.61 27.66 2.73
N VAL A 303 -8.29 26.49 3.29
CA VAL A 303 -9.07 25.27 3.07
C VAL A 303 -10.43 25.43 3.73
N ARG A 304 -11.49 25.43 2.94
CA ARG A 304 -12.86 25.49 3.46
C ARG A 304 -13.21 24.16 4.16
N PRO A 305 -13.89 24.21 5.32
CA PRO A 305 -14.39 22.99 5.96
C PRO A 305 -15.34 22.25 5.00
N PRO A 306 -15.42 20.92 5.07
CA PRO A 306 -16.41 20.17 4.29
C PRO A 306 -17.82 20.67 4.65
N GLY A 307 -18.61 20.98 3.62
CA GLY A 307 -20.01 21.42 3.75
C GLY A 307 -20.97 20.25 3.81
#